data_AF-A0A7W1W440-F1
#
_entry.id   AF-A0A7W1W440-F1
#
_cell.length_a   1.000
_cell.length_b   1.000
_cell.length_c   1.000
_cell.angle_alpha   90.00
_cell.angle_beta   90.00
_cell.angle_gamma   90.00
#
_symmetry.space_group_name_H-M   'P 1'
#
loop_
_entity.id
_entity.type
_entity.pdbx_description
1 polymer ?
#
loop_
_entity_poly.entity_id
_entity_poly.type
_entity_poly.pdbx_seq_one_letter_code
_entity_poly.pdbx_strand_id
1 'polypeptide(L)'
;MSKFIPGLELSRLFYLEAVKPIFEVSFPNLRYSAALIGGGSEVLGFDTEMSADHDWGTRLMIFLQEDDFTRYREIINQTLRRKLPYKFRGYSTNFGLPDPNDNGTRLLEDIDGGAVNH
;
A
#
# COMPACT_ATOMS: atom_id res chain seq x y z
N MET A 1 -14.89 -11.08 11.02
CA MET A 1 -14.29 -9.75 11.25
C MET A 1 -12.83 -9.97 11.57
N SER A 2 -11.90 -9.31 10.86
CA SER A 2 -10.49 -9.30 11.25
C SER A 2 -10.35 -8.52 12.56
N LYS A 3 -9.43 -8.93 13.43
CA LYS A 3 -9.05 -8.13 14.60
C LYS A 3 -8.32 -6.88 14.10
N PHE A 4 -8.70 -5.69 14.59
CA PHE A 4 -8.01 -4.44 14.24
C PHE A 4 -6.49 -4.57 14.44
N ILE A 5 -5.74 -4.16 13.41
CA ILE A 5 -4.27 -4.07 13.42
C ILE A 5 -3.94 -2.60 13.21
N PRO A 6 -3.17 -1.93 14.07
CA PRO A 6 -2.76 -0.54 13.84
C PRO A 6 -2.09 -0.37 12.47
N GLY A 7 -2.41 0.70 11.75
CA GLY A 7 -2.04 0.90 10.35
C GLY A 7 -0.53 0.91 10.13
N LEU A 8 0.25 1.45 11.06
CA LEU A 8 1.71 1.38 11.01
C LEU A 8 2.23 -0.07 11.08
N GLU A 9 1.63 -0.89 11.94
CA GLU A 9 1.95 -2.32 12.04
C GLU A 9 1.49 -3.08 10.78
N LEU A 10 0.28 -2.79 10.29
CA LEU A 10 -0.25 -3.37 9.06
C LEU A 10 0.66 -3.06 7.86
N SER A 11 1.08 -1.81 7.68
CA SER A 11 2.00 -1.39 6.61
C SER A 11 3.38 -2.03 6.75
N ARG A 12 3.91 -2.18 7.97
CA ARG A 12 5.18 -2.88 8.21
C ARG A 12 5.09 -4.35 7.78
N LEU A 13 4.03 -5.05 8.18
CA LEU A 13 3.80 -6.44 7.81
C LEU A 13 3.57 -6.56 6.29
N PHE A 14 2.79 -5.66 5.71
CA PHE A 14 2.53 -5.63 4.27
C PHE A 14 3.80 -5.45 3.45
N TYR A 15 4.71 -4.56 3.90
CA TYR A 15 6.02 -4.44 3.28
C TYR A 15 6.80 -5.76 3.34
N LEU A 16 6.95 -6.34 4.52
CA LEU A 16 7.81 -7.51 4.73
C LEU A 16 7.30 -8.77 4.03
N GLU A 17 5.98 -8.97 4.00
CA GLU A 17 5.37 -10.22 3.58
C GLU A 17 4.81 -10.18 2.14
N ALA A 18 4.43 -9.00 1.63
CA ALA A 18 3.86 -8.87 0.29
C ALA A 18 4.78 -8.10 -0.67
N VAL A 19 5.19 -6.87 -0.31
CA VAL A 19 5.90 -5.98 -1.24
C VAL A 19 7.36 -6.40 -1.42
N LYS A 20 8.10 -6.63 -0.32
CA LYS A 20 9.53 -6.96 -0.35
C LYS A 20 9.82 -8.24 -1.16
N PRO A 21 9.09 -9.35 -1.00
CA PRO A 21 9.31 -10.54 -1.84
C PRO A 21 9.09 -10.28 -3.34
N ILE A 22 8.11 -9.43 -3.71
CA ILE A 22 7.90 -9.04 -5.11
C ILE A 22 9.11 -8.28 -5.66
N PHE A 23 9.67 -7.36 -4.87
CA PHE A 23 10.85 -6.58 -5.23
C PHE A 23 12.10 -7.44 -5.33
N GLU A 24 12.33 -8.34 -4.38
CA GLU A 24 13.50 -9.24 -4.41
C GLU A 24 13.52 -10.13 -5.66
N VAL A 25 12.35 -10.61 -6.09
CA VAL A 25 12.25 -11.45 -7.30
C VAL A 25 12.28 -10.63 -8.59
N SER A 26 11.55 -9.51 -8.63
CA SER A 26 11.34 -8.77 -9.89
C SER A 26 12.40 -7.70 -10.15
N PHE A 27 13.06 -7.20 -9.10
CA PHE A 27 14.01 -6.09 -9.13
C PHE A 27 15.22 -6.34 -8.20
N PRO A 28 15.93 -7.49 -8.31
CA PRO A 28 16.93 -7.94 -7.32
C PRO A 28 18.10 -6.98 -7.08
N ASN A 29 18.42 -6.11 -8.05
CA ASN A 29 19.53 -5.16 -7.96
C ASN A 29 19.09 -3.71 -7.78
N LEU A 30 17.78 -3.47 -7.67
CA LEU A 30 17.25 -2.11 -7.51
C LEU A 30 17.48 -1.65 -6.07
N ARG A 31 18.14 -0.51 -5.92
CA ARG A 31 18.30 0.14 -4.61
C ARG A 31 17.09 1.02 -4.35
N TYR A 32 16.42 0.79 -3.24
CA TYR A 32 15.25 1.56 -2.84
C TYR A 32 15.16 1.64 -1.32
N SER A 33 14.37 2.61 -0.84
CA SER A 33 13.90 2.65 0.55
C SER A 33 12.39 2.49 0.57
N ALA A 34 11.84 1.96 1.66
CA ALA A 34 10.40 1.86 1.87
C ALA A 34 10.03 2.51 3.21
N ALA A 35 9.00 3.33 3.22
CA ALA A 35 8.48 3.92 4.46
C ALA A 35 6.99 4.24 4.33
N LEU A 36 6.31 4.34 5.47
CA LEU A 36 5.04 5.03 5.56
C LEU A 36 5.31 6.38 6.23
N ILE A 37 5.08 7.47 5.49
CA ILE A 37 5.24 8.84 5.99
C ILE A 37 4.01 9.67 5.58
N GLY A 38 3.66 10.67 6.38
CA GLY A 38 2.50 11.53 6.13
C GLY A 38 1.81 11.94 7.43
N GLY A 39 0.66 12.61 7.29
CA GLY A 39 -0.16 13.09 8.42
C GLY A 39 -1.26 12.14 8.88
N GLY A 40 -1.29 10.90 8.37
CA GLY A 40 -2.32 9.91 8.72
C GLY A 40 -2.30 9.56 10.21
N SER A 41 -3.47 9.26 10.78
CA SER A 41 -3.59 8.92 12.20
C SER A 41 -2.76 7.69 12.58
N GLU A 42 -2.56 6.77 11.64
CA GLU A 42 -1.72 5.58 11.81
C GLU A 42 -0.24 5.93 11.88
N VAL A 43 0.20 6.98 11.18
CA VAL A 43 1.58 7.47 11.23
C VAL A 43 1.83 8.15 12.58
N LEU A 44 0.83 8.85 13.10
CA LEU A 44 0.90 9.54 14.38
C LEU A 44 0.65 8.62 15.60
N GLY A 45 0.22 7.37 15.37
CA GLY A 45 -0.06 6.38 16.42
C GLY A 45 -1.39 6.59 17.15
N PHE A 46 -2.34 7.27 16.51
CA PHE A 46 -3.68 7.55 17.07
C PHE A 46 -4.80 6.79 16.35
N ASP A 47 -4.47 5.89 15.43
CA ASP A 47 -5.49 5.18 14.68
C ASP A 47 -6.23 4.14 15.53
N THR A 48 -7.52 4.03 15.25
CA THR A 48 -8.44 3.08 15.84
C THR A 48 -9.25 2.43 14.72
N GLU A 49 -10.03 1.40 15.05
CA GLU A 49 -10.92 0.77 14.06
C GLU A 49 -11.87 1.78 13.40
N MET A 50 -12.32 2.79 14.15
CA MET A 50 -13.21 3.83 13.62
C MET A 50 -12.52 4.76 12.61
N SER A 51 -11.22 5.04 12.79
CA SER A 51 -10.48 5.96 11.92
C SER A 51 -9.82 5.26 10.73
N ALA A 52 -10.21 4.02 10.43
CA ALA A 52 -9.75 3.26 9.27
C ALA A 52 -10.52 3.62 7.98
N ASP A 53 -11.41 4.59 8.05
CA ASP A 53 -12.28 5.07 6.97
C ASP A 53 -11.72 6.29 6.21
N HIS A 54 -10.47 6.70 6.47
CA HIS A 54 -9.83 7.82 5.76
C HIS A 54 -8.38 7.52 5.43
N ASP A 55 -8.09 7.16 4.17
CA ASP A 55 -6.74 6.92 3.63
C ASP A 55 -5.89 5.94 4.47
N TRP A 56 -6.56 5.00 5.15
CA TRP A 56 -5.95 3.99 5.99
C TRP A 56 -5.91 2.64 5.27
N GLY A 57 -4.87 1.82 5.49
CA GLY A 57 -4.83 0.46 4.97
C GLY A 57 -3.42 -0.03 4.65
N THR A 58 -3.32 -1.00 3.74
CA THR A 58 -2.05 -1.58 3.30
C THR A 58 -1.34 -0.65 2.33
N ARG A 59 -0.77 0.45 2.85
CA ARG A 59 -0.10 1.47 2.06
C ARG A 59 1.32 1.72 2.55
N LEU A 60 2.19 2.10 1.62
CA LEU A 60 3.54 2.57 1.88
C LEU A 60 4.07 3.30 0.65
N MET A 61 5.20 3.97 0.80
CA MET A 61 5.94 4.60 -0.27
C MET A 61 7.23 3.84 -0.55
N ILE A 62 7.56 3.68 -1.84
CA ILE A 62 8.85 3.20 -2.31
C ILE A 62 9.61 4.39 -2.87
N PHE A 63 10.79 4.64 -2.33
CA PHE A 63 11.69 5.72 -2.73
C PHE A 63 12.81 5.16 -3.59
N LEU A 64 12.97 5.71 -4.78
CA LEU A 64 13.96 5.34 -5.77
C LEU A 64 14.95 6.48 -5.98
N GLN A 65 16.12 6.17 -6.52
CA GLN A 65 16.99 7.19 -7.11
C GLN A 65 16.27 7.81 -8.33
N GLU A 66 16.57 9.07 -8.66
CA GLU A 66 15.87 9.80 -9.72
C GLU A 66 15.94 9.09 -11.10
N ASP A 67 17.13 8.60 -11.45
CA ASP A 67 17.34 7.84 -12.69
C ASP A 67 16.53 6.53 -12.68
N ASP A 68 16.52 5.83 -11.55
CA ASP A 68 15.76 4.59 -11.37
C ASP A 68 14.25 4.85 -11.39
N PHE A 69 13.78 5.96 -10.83
CA PHE A 69 12.38 6.35 -10.90
C PHE A 69 11.95 6.56 -12.35
N THR A 70 12.72 7.33 -13.12
CA THR A 70 12.47 7.59 -14.54
C THR A 70 12.41 6.30 -15.34
N ARG A 71 13.29 5.34 -15.03
CA ARG A 71 13.39 4.07 -15.74
C ARG A 71 12.35 3.03 -15.32
N TYR A 72 12.05 2.92 -14.02
CA TYR A 72 11.34 1.77 -13.45
C TYR A 72 9.94 2.06 -12.93
N ARG A 73 9.52 3.32 -12.78
CA ARG A 73 8.22 3.65 -12.15
C ARG A 73 7.03 2.89 -12.74
N GLU A 74 6.94 2.81 -14.07
CA GLU A 74 5.80 2.20 -14.75
C GLU A 74 5.82 0.67 -14.60
N ILE A 75 6.99 0.05 -14.74
CA ILE A 75 7.12 -1.40 -14.61
C ILE A 75 6.94 -1.86 -13.16
N ILE A 76 7.41 -1.08 -12.18
CA ILE A 76 7.18 -1.34 -10.75
C ILE A 76 5.69 -1.24 -10.46
N ASN A 77 5.04 -0.16 -10.90
CA ASN A 77 3.61 0.03 -10.69
C ASN A 77 2.81 -1.16 -11.26
N GLN A 78 3.02 -1.51 -12.54
CA GLN A 78 2.34 -2.64 -13.17
C GLN A 78 2.63 -3.98 -12.51
N THR A 79 3.87 -4.19 -12.04
CA THR A 79 4.25 -5.42 -11.33
C THR A 79 3.48 -5.55 -10.03
N LEU A 80 3.42 -4.49 -9.22
CA LEU A 80 2.66 -4.47 -7.97
C LEU A 80 1.17 -4.67 -8.22
N ARG A 81 0.58 -3.96 -9.20
CA ARG A 81 -0.85 -4.10 -9.56
C ARG A 81 -1.24 -5.55 -9.89
N ARG A 82 -0.31 -6.34 -10.45
CA ARG A 82 -0.55 -7.73 -10.86
C ARG A 82 -0.18 -8.77 -9.81
N LYS A 83 0.80 -8.49 -8.95
CA LYS A 83 1.38 -9.48 -8.03
C LYS A 83 0.95 -9.31 -6.58
N LEU A 84 0.43 -8.15 -6.18
CA LEU A 84 -0.11 -7.97 -4.84
C LEU A 84 -1.32 -8.89 -4.63
N PRO A 85 -1.44 -9.54 -3.45
CA PRO A 85 -2.60 -10.34 -3.12
C PRO A 85 -3.81 -9.42 -2.92
N TYR A 86 -5.02 -9.80 -3.37
CA TYR A 86 -6.22 -8.95 -3.17
C TYR A 86 -6.58 -8.71 -1.71
N LYS A 87 -6.20 -9.64 -0.83
CA LYS A 87 -6.40 -9.56 0.62
C LYS A 87 -5.09 -9.75 1.35
N PHE A 88 -4.86 -8.94 2.37
CA PHE A 88 -3.75 -9.08 3.30
C PHE A 88 -4.25 -8.94 4.74
N ARG A 89 -4.05 -9.99 5.55
CA ARG A 89 -4.49 -10.03 6.97
C ARG A 89 -5.98 -9.68 7.20
N GLY A 90 -6.83 -9.91 6.19
CA GLY A 90 -8.26 -9.62 6.21
C GLY A 90 -8.68 -8.29 5.56
N TYR A 91 -7.73 -7.42 5.26
CA TYR A 91 -7.96 -6.12 4.61
C TYR A 91 -7.76 -6.22 3.09
N SER A 92 -8.49 -5.42 2.31
CA SER A 92 -8.19 -5.29 0.87
C SER A 92 -6.83 -4.65 0.68
N THR A 93 -6.13 -5.01 -0.39
CA THR A 93 -4.97 -4.23 -0.86
C THR A 93 -5.34 -3.25 -1.96
N ASN A 94 -6.60 -3.26 -2.40
CA ASN A 94 -7.12 -2.40 -3.42
C ASN A 94 -7.82 -1.20 -2.77
N PHE A 95 -7.42 -0.02 -3.18
CA PHE A 95 -8.08 1.23 -2.86
C PHE A 95 -9.09 1.59 -3.96
N GLY A 96 -10.26 2.07 -3.56
CA GLY A 96 -11.24 2.66 -4.46
C GLY A 96 -10.71 3.92 -5.15
N LEU A 97 -11.58 4.49 -5.99
CA LEU A 97 -11.33 5.79 -6.59
C LEU A 97 -11.36 6.89 -5.50
N PRO A 98 -10.58 7.97 -5.67
CA PRO A 98 -10.63 9.11 -4.77
C PRO A 98 -12.04 9.73 -4.76
N ASP A 99 -12.61 9.96 -3.58
CA ASP A 99 -13.92 10.59 -3.43
C ASP A 99 -13.83 12.11 -3.72
N PRO A 100 -14.45 12.62 -4.79
CA PRO A 100 -14.41 14.05 -5.12
C PRO A 100 -15.13 14.93 -4.09
N ASN A 101 -16.01 14.37 -3.25
CA ASN A 101 -16.74 15.10 -2.22
C ASN A 101 -16.02 15.10 -0.86
N ASP A 102 -14.94 14.34 -0.74
CA ASP A 102 -14.15 14.23 0.48
C ASP A 102 -12.65 14.37 0.19
N ASN A 103 -12.27 15.48 -0.45
CA ASN A 103 -10.87 15.85 -0.72
C ASN A 103 -10.01 14.76 -1.38
N GLY A 104 -10.62 13.81 -2.10
CA GLY A 104 -9.93 12.69 -2.72
C GLY A 104 -9.56 11.55 -1.78
N THR A 105 -10.15 11.47 -0.58
CA THR A 105 -10.03 10.33 0.34
C THR A 105 -10.28 9.03 -0.40
N ARG A 106 -9.47 8.01 -0.10
CA ARG A 106 -9.60 6.67 -0.66
C ARG A 106 -9.88 5.66 0.44
N LEU A 107 -10.79 4.75 0.15
CA LEU A 107 -11.15 3.62 1.00
C LEU A 107 -10.63 2.32 0.42
N LEU A 108 -10.39 1.34 1.28
CA LEU A 108 -10.19 -0.04 0.85
C LEU A 108 -11.48 -0.59 0.23
N GLU A 109 -11.36 -1.18 -0.96
CA GLU A 109 -12.46 -1.78 -1.70
C GLU A 109 -12.07 -3.19 -2.11
N ASP A 110 -12.96 -4.15 -1.87
CA ASP A 110 -12.72 -5.54 -2.21
C ASP A 110 -12.85 -5.78 -3.71
N ILE A 111 -11.90 -6.54 -4.26
CA ILE A 111 -11.94 -7.00 -5.65
C ILE A 111 -11.70 -8.50 -5.69
N ASP A 112 -12.41 -9.18 -6.59
CA ASP A 112 -12.28 -10.62 -6.81
C ASP A 112 -11.41 -10.96 -8.03
N GLY A 113 -10.92 -9.93 -8.73
CA GLY A 113 -10.12 -10.08 -9.94
C GLY A 113 -9.63 -8.75 -10.51
N GLY A 114 -8.69 -8.84 -11.44
CA GLY A 114 -8.12 -7.68 -12.11
C GLY A 114 -6.87 -7.12 -11.42
N ALA A 115 -6.50 -5.90 -11.81
CA ALA A 115 -5.28 -5.25 -11.36
C ALA A 115 -5.56 -4.41 -10.10
N VAL A 116 -4.86 -4.71 -9.00
CA VAL A 116 -4.95 -3.97 -7.73
C VAL A 116 -4.69 -2.49 -7.97
N ASN A 117 -5.53 -1.63 -7.42
CA ASN A 117 -5.31 -0.21 -7.32
C ASN A 117 -4.61 0.09 -5.98
N HIS A 118 -3.31 0.34 -6.00
CA HIS A 118 -2.50 0.61 -4.80
C HIS A 118 -2.04 2.06 -4.73
#